data_AF-A0A7Y3G5H7-F1
#
_entry.id   AF-A0A7Y3G5H7-F1
#
_cell.length_a   1.000
_cell.length_b   1.000
_cell.length_c   1.000
_cell.angle_alpha   90.00
_cell.angle_beta   90.00
_cell.angle_gamma   90.00
#
_symmetry.space_group_name_H-M   'P 1'
#
loop_
_entity.id
_entity.type
_entity.pdbx_description
1 polymer ?
#
loop_
_entity_poly.entity_id
_entity_poly.type
_entity_poly.pdbx_seq_one_letter_code
_entity_poly.pdbx_strand_id
1 'polypeptide(L)'
;MKQLYNLVYLFGMLSFAQPPNDGFYNNSLEDDHFKIPNSNNINHATINSRTYETYFKATSTVARQVIFMEGGNDRAIFAYIEGDYLIVGAHNKNDYTPEWDGTFFRKQIAPDTWYHVALVFDNAQPPVNDPIGVSDNTNLKWYLDGILQDEKAGFQIGGTGDHDELLIGFKDKRLWFPNCGIWTSAGLSEYCFNSTINDNGGNEYYFDGYLYGFRIWNYARSATQINDNKSKLILPTEDITLLAVLDGDTITYQDDNSLLQDEDNANPTTTKEWEGNDSVDWTNTLNWKNGLVPDDSKQEPVLIKNGSTFYPEISGTVIVGDIEVQAGANLTIKSDQTLEVAYDVLNDGNFTIENNASLFIRESKNVTGIGSYSIERITPDYPQDYFYSIWSTPVTEVDSELGTIFTDDIDAFKYDASQNPSAYVSVPKTEAMEVGRGYFIRSSTG
;
A
#
# COMPACT_ATOMS: atom_id res chain seq x y z
N MET A 1 41.35 -34.03 30.82
CA MET A 1 40.43 -34.36 29.71
C MET A 1 39.01 -34.02 30.12
N LYS A 2 38.48 -32.90 29.61
CA LYS A 2 37.06 -32.64 29.33
C LYS A 2 36.99 -31.20 28.79
N GLN A 3 37.07 -31.10 27.47
CA GLN A 3 36.79 -29.86 26.75
C GLN A 3 35.29 -29.58 26.90
N LEU A 4 34.95 -28.41 27.41
CA LEU A 4 33.60 -27.85 27.32
C LEU A 4 33.41 -27.37 25.87
N TYR A 5 32.45 -27.97 25.16
CA TYR A 5 31.99 -27.44 23.88
C TYR A 5 31.10 -26.23 24.17
N ASN A 6 31.56 -25.04 23.74
CA ASN A 6 30.69 -23.88 23.59
C ASN A 6 29.79 -24.13 22.38
N LEU A 7 28.52 -24.46 22.64
CA LEU A 7 27.48 -24.48 21.63
C LEU A 7 27.02 -23.02 21.44
N VAL A 8 27.52 -22.37 20.39
CA VAL A 8 27.02 -21.06 19.96
C VAL A 8 25.73 -21.30 19.19
N TYR A 9 24.58 -20.97 19.79
CA TYR A 9 23.32 -20.84 19.07
C TYR A 9 23.38 -19.56 18.24
N LEU A 10 23.70 -19.69 16.96
CA LEU A 10 23.51 -18.63 15.98
C LEU A 10 22.02 -18.65 15.59
N PHE A 11 21.20 -17.83 16.24
CA PHE A 11 19.88 -17.49 15.70
C PHE A 11 20.12 -16.74 14.40
N GLY A 12 19.91 -17.39 13.26
CA GLY A 12 19.79 -16.69 11.99
C GLY A 12 18.58 -15.78 12.08
N MET A 13 18.78 -14.47 12.04
CA MET A 13 17.70 -13.55 11.74
C MET A 13 17.28 -13.86 10.30
N LEU A 14 16.20 -14.63 10.14
CA LEU A 14 15.48 -14.68 8.88
C LEU A 14 14.86 -13.30 8.72
N SER A 15 15.53 -12.43 7.96
CA SER A 15 14.92 -11.18 7.52
C SER A 15 13.85 -11.54 6.50
N PHE A 16 12.59 -11.52 6.91
CA PHE A 16 11.46 -11.57 5.98
C PHE A 16 11.43 -10.27 5.18
N ALA A 17 11.09 -10.34 3.91
CA ALA A 17 10.91 -9.15 3.09
C ALA A 17 9.68 -8.39 3.63
N GLN A 18 9.80 -7.07 3.79
CA GLN A 18 8.70 -6.22 4.23
C GLN A 18 8.47 -5.08 3.21
N PRO A 19 7.22 -4.63 3.04
CA PRO A 19 6.94 -3.39 2.33
C PRO A 19 7.49 -2.18 3.12
N PRO A 20 7.64 -1.01 2.47
CA PRO A 20 8.13 0.21 3.12
C PRO A 20 7.14 0.83 4.12
N ASN A 21 5.84 0.50 4.01
CA ASN A 21 4.79 0.85 4.96
C ASN A 21 3.74 -0.28 5.01
N ASP A 22 2.74 -0.16 5.89
CA ASP A 22 1.74 -1.21 6.07
C ASP A 22 0.71 -1.31 4.94
N GLY A 23 0.66 -0.37 3.98
CA GLY A 23 -0.30 -0.38 2.89
C GLY A 23 -1.74 -0.18 3.38
N PHE A 24 -2.69 -0.88 2.75
CA PHE A 24 -4.11 -0.89 3.05
C PHE A 24 -4.47 -1.99 4.05
N TYR A 25 -5.08 -1.62 5.16
CA TYR A 25 -5.77 -2.55 6.03
C TYR A 25 -7.15 -2.90 5.46
N ASN A 26 -7.35 -4.16 5.12
CA ASN A 26 -8.63 -4.72 4.73
C ASN A 26 -9.32 -5.35 5.96
N ASN A 27 -10.46 -4.79 6.35
CA ASN A 27 -11.27 -5.25 7.48
C ASN A 27 -12.37 -6.21 7.03
N SER A 28 -12.18 -7.50 7.29
CA SER A 28 -13.15 -8.54 6.94
C SER A 28 -14.49 -8.42 7.67
N LEU A 29 -14.55 -7.70 8.81
CA LEU A 29 -15.79 -7.49 9.56
C LEU A 29 -16.66 -6.37 8.96
N GLU A 30 -16.05 -5.50 8.17
CA GLU A 30 -16.72 -4.42 7.45
C GLU A 30 -16.82 -4.73 5.95
N ASP A 31 -16.49 -5.96 5.55
CA ASP A 31 -16.51 -6.42 4.17
C ASP A 31 -15.68 -5.49 3.24
N ASP A 32 -14.54 -4.96 3.70
CA ASP A 32 -13.65 -4.11 2.88
C ASP A 32 -13.19 -4.88 1.63
N HIS A 33 -13.30 -4.28 0.44
CA HIS A 33 -12.86 -4.91 -0.80
C HIS A 33 -12.76 -3.92 -1.96
N PHE A 34 -12.08 -4.33 -3.02
CA PHE A 34 -12.09 -3.62 -4.28
C PHE A 34 -12.68 -4.47 -5.39
N LYS A 35 -13.44 -3.82 -6.26
CA LYS A 35 -14.04 -4.42 -7.45
C LYS A 35 -13.73 -3.56 -8.66
N ILE A 36 -12.86 -4.06 -9.52
CA ILE A 36 -12.46 -3.38 -10.73
C ILE A 36 -13.36 -3.87 -11.88
N PRO A 37 -14.08 -2.96 -12.57
CA PRO A 37 -14.96 -3.31 -13.66
C PRO A 37 -14.25 -4.05 -14.81
N ASN A 38 -15.03 -4.79 -15.59
CA ASN A 38 -14.50 -5.43 -16.79
C ASN A 38 -13.94 -4.40 -17.77
N SER A 39 -12.82 -4.78 -18.41
CA SER A 39 -12.23 -3.99 -19.48
C SER A 39 -11.43 -4.84 -20.47
N ASN A 40 -11.24 -4.30 -21.68
CA ASN A 40 -10.40 -4.85 -22.73
C ASN A 40 -8.94 -5.00 -22.29
N ASN A 41 -8.48 -4.16 -21.37
CA ASN A 41 -7.12 -4.19 -20.86
C ASN A 41 -6.94 -5.23 -19.75
N ILE A 42 -7.99 -5.51 -18.98
CA ILE A 42 -7.95 -6.43 -17.84
C ILE A 42 -8.45 -7.82 -18.26
N ASN A 43 -9.72 -8.00 -18.63
CA ASN A 43 -10.36 -9.32 -18.62
C ASN A 43 -11.24 -9.68 -19.84
N HIS A 44 -11.39 -8.82 -20.85
CA HIS A 44 -12.01 -9.24 -22.13
C HIS A 44 -11.02 -9.85 -23.11
N ALA A 45 -9.72 -9.63 -22.91
CA ALA A 45 -8.67 -10.13 -23.80
C ALA A 45 -8.16 -11.51 -23.37
N THR A 46 -7.77 -12.33 -24.34
CA THR A 46 -7.02 -13.56 -24.05
C THR A 46 -5.68 -13.21 -23.39
N ILE A 47 -5.39 -13.88 -22.28
CA ILE A 47 -4.20 -13.64 -21.46
C ILE A 47 -3.17 -14.71 -21.76
N ASN A 48 -2.09 -14.31 -22.41
CA ASN A 48 -0.95 -15.19 -22.69
C ASN A 48 0.27 -14.78 -21.85
N SER A 49 0.42 -13.49 -21.56
CA SER A 49 1.47 -12.98 -20.67
C SER A 49 0.87 -12.02 -19.67
N ARG A 50 1.12 -12.25 -18.39
CA ARG A 50 0.51 -11.49 -17.30
C ARG A 50 1.30 -11.68 -16.03
N THR A 51 1.38 -10.64 -15.22
CA THR A 51 1.89 -10.73 -13.85
C THR A 51 0.90 -10.11 -12.89
N TYR A 52 0.58 -10.82 -11.81
CA TYR A 52 -0.08 -10.29 -10.61
C TYR A 52 0.94 -10.31 -9.49
N GLU A 53 1.08 -9.23 -8.73
CA GLU A 53 1.93 -9.23 -7.54
C GLU A 53 1.36 -8.35 -6.42
N THR A 54 1.59 -8.75 -5.16
CA THR A 54 1.20 -7.96 -3.99
C THR A 54 1.97 -8.43 -2.76
N TYR A 55 2.18 -7.53 -1.80
CA TYR A 55 2.50 -7.89 -0.43
C TYR A 55 1.21 -8.13 0.36
N PHE A 56 1.20 -9.12 1.24
CA PHE A 56 0.12 -9.34 2.18
C PHE A 56 0.64 -9.73 3.57
N LYS A 57 -0.12 -9.36 4.62
CA LYS A 57 0.07 -9.77 6.02
C LYS A 57 -1.30 -10.06 6.62
N ALA A 58 -1.67 -11.34 6.70
CA ALA A 58 -2.96 -11.75 7.23
C ALA A 58 -2.93 -11.90 8.75
N THR A 59 -3.97 -11.42 9.44
CA THR A 59 -4.12 -11.55 10.90
C THR A 59 -4.31 -13.01 11.33
N SER A 60 -4.88 -13.82 10.45
CA SER A 60 -5.08 -15.26 10.60
C SER A 60 -4.88 -15.94 9.25
N THR A 61 -4.33 -17.16 9.29
CA THR A 61 -4.10 -17.97 8.07
C THR A 61 -4.91 -19.27 8.05
N VAL A 62 -5.79 -19.45 9.03
CA VAL A 62 -6.54 -20.70 9.22
C VAL A 62 -7.74 -20.78 8.28
N ALA A 63 -8.60 -19.75 8.28
CA ALA A 63 -9.81 -19.70 7.47
C ALA A 63 -9.50 -19.28 6.04
N ARG A 64 -10.34 -19.72 5.09
CA ARG A 64 -10.21 -19.32 3.69
C ARG A 64 -10.45 -17.81 3.52
N GLN A 65 -9.49 -17.13 2.93
CA GLN A 65 -9.52 -15.68 2.68
C GLN A 65 -8.88 -15.38 1.32
N VAL A 66 -9.58 -14.67 0.44
CA VAL A 66 -9.11 -14.37 -0.93
C VAL A 66 -8.35 -13.05 -0.94
N ILE A 67 -7.06 -13.11 -1.33
CA ILE A 67 -6.21 -11.94 -1.48
C ILE A 67 -6.62 -11.19 -2.75
N PHE A 68 -6.69 -11.91 -3.87
CA PHE A 68 -7.20 -11.39 -5.13
C PHE A 68 -7.76 -12.52 -5.99
N MET A 69 -8.66 -12.16 -6.90
CA MET A 69 -9.05 -13.01 -8.01
C MET A 69 -9.40 -12.18 -9.24
N GLU A 70 -9.05 -12.69 -10.41
CA GLU A 70 -9.62 -12.25 -11.68
C GLU A 70 -10.47 -13.41 -12.21
N GLY A 71 -11.75 -13.16 -12.39
CA GLY A 71 -12.66 -14.05 -13.07
C GLY A 71 -13.63 -14.84 -12.21
N GLY A 72 -13.97 -16.07 -12.61
CA GLY A 72 -15.03 -16.85 -11.97
C GLY A 72 -15.15 -18.31 -12.41
N ASN A 73 -16.38 -18.78 -12.65
CA ASN A 73 -16.67 -20.21 -12.82
C ASN A 73 -15.95 -20.86 -14.00
N ASP A 74 -15.90 -20.19 -15.15
CA ASP A 74 -15.36 -20.79 -16.37
C ASP A 74 -13.84 -20.70 -16.35
N ARG A 75 -13.32 -19.54 -15.95
CA ARG A 75 -11.90 -19.28 -15.87
C ARG A 75 -11.60 -18.31 -14.75
N ALA A 76 -10.51 -18.54 -14.04
CA ALA A 76 -10.09 -17.66 -12.98
C ALA A 76 -8.60 -17.75 -12.74
N ILE A 77 -8.06 -16.66 -12.20
CA ILE A 77 -6.72 -16.53 -11.67
C ILE A 77 -6.88 -16.01 -10.25
N PHE A 78 -6.25 -16.61 -9.26
CA PHE A 78 -6.46 -16.19 -7.87
C PHE A 78 -5.31 -16.53 -6.94
N ALA A 79 -5.29 -15.82 -5.81
CA ALA A 79 -4.50 -16.11 -4.63
C ALA A 79 -5.39 -16.08 -3.38
N TYR A 80 -5.26 -17.08 -2.51
CA TYR A 80 -5.98 -17.14 -1.25
C TYR A 80 -5.15 -17.81 -0.16
N ILE A 81 -5.58 -17.64 1.08
CA ILE A 81 -5.00 -18.28 2.26
C ILE A 81 -5.98 -19.29 2.81
N GLU A 82 -5.52 -20.47 3.21
CA GLU A 82 -6.32 -21.44 3.96
C GLU A 82 -5.41 -22.46 4.68
N GLY A 83 -5.75 -22.80 5.92
CA GLY A 83 -5.08 -23.87 6.67
C GLY A 83 -3.58 -23.69 6.83
N ASP A 84 -3.13 -22.45 7.06
CA ASP A 84 -1.73 -22.01 7.16
C ASP A 84 -0.94 -22.08 5.84
N TYR A 85 -1.62 -22.14 4.70
CA TYR A 85 -1.00 -22.08 3.38
C TYR A 85 -1.46 -20.84 2.60
N LEU A 86 -0.53 -20.24 1.86
CA LEU A 86 -0.84 -19.44 0.68
C LEU A 86 -1.05 -20.40 -0.50
N ILE A 87 -2.16 -20.25 -1.22
CA ILE A 87 -2.48 -20.98 -2.45
C ILE A 87 -2.61 -19.97 -3.59
N VAL A 88 -1.96 -20.26 -4.72
CA VAL A 88 -2.07 -19.45 -5.95
C VAL A 88 -2.28 -20.35 -7.16
N GLY A 89 -3.01 -19.87 -8.16
CA GLY A 89 -3.16 -20.63 -9.39
C GLY A 89 -4.22 -20.10 -10.32
N ALA A 90 -4.58 -20.92 -11.29
CA ALA A 90 -5.59 -20.59 -12.28
C ALA A 90 -6.23 -21.85 -12.88
N HIS A 91 -7.39 -21.67 -13.50
CA HIS A 91 -8.08 -22.66 -14.32
C HIS A 91 -8.73 -22.02 -15.54
N ASN A 92 -9.03 -22.83 -16.56
CA ASN A 92 -9.79 -22.42 -17.74
C ASN A 92 -10.59 -23.62 -18.30
N LYS A 93 -11.90 -23.61 -18.07
CA LYS A 93 -12.84 -24.74 -18.18
C LYS A 93 -14.08 -24.35 -19.00
N ASN A 94 -14.93 -25.33 -19.30
CA ASN A 94 -16.26 -25.22 -19.93
C ASN A 94 -16.27 -24.75 -21.39
N ASP A 95 -15.73 -23.58 -21.71
CA ASP A 95 -15.70 -23.01 -23.07
C ASP A 95 -14.28 -22.89 -23.65
N TYR A 96 -13.35 -23.67 -23.07
CA TYR A 96 -11.97 -23.76 -23.47
C TYR A 96 -11.60 -25.22 -23.78
N THR A 97 -10.87 -25.48 -24.87
CA THR A 97 -10.58 -26.85 -25.33
C THR A 97 -9.13 -26.99 -25.81
N PRO A 98 -8.38 -28.00 -25.32
CA PRO A 98 -8.69 -28.87 -24.17
C PRO A 98 -8.94 -28.08 -22.86
N GLU A 99 -9.81 -28.59 -22.00
CA GLU A 99 -10.06 -27.96 -20.70
C GLU A 99 -8.82 -28.05 -19.80
N TRP A 100 -8.51 -26.94 -19.13
CA TRP A 100 -7.50 -26.89 -18.08
C TRP A 100 -8.19 -26.78 -16.72
N ASP A 101 -8.33 -27.92 -16.06
CA ASP A 101 -8.94 -28.05 -14.73
C ASP A 101 -8.20 -27.25 -13.66
N GLY A 102 -6.93 -26.96 -13.89
CA GLY A 102 -6.17 -25.95 -13.19
C GLY A 102 -4.83 -26.43 -12.68
N THR A 103 -3.94 -25.47 -12.45
CA THR A 103 -2.66 -25.67 -11.79
C THR A 103 -2.61 -24.73 -10.61
N PHE A 104 -2.42 -25.30 -9.43
CA PHE A 104 -2.39 -24.58 -8.17
C PHE A 104 -1.11 -24.91 -7.44
N PHE A 105 -0.52 -23.92 -6.82
CA PHE A 105 0.65 -24.04 -5.97
C PHE A 105 0.27 -23.67 -4.55
N ARG A 106 1.02 -24.19 -3.58
CA ARG A 106 0.92 -23.72 -2.22
C ARG A 106 2.24 -23.72 -1.48
N LYS A 107 2.32 -22.88 -0.46
CA LYS A 107 3.44 -22.82 0.49
C LYS A 107 2.91 -22.46 1.87
N GLN A 108 3.47 -23.10 2.88
CA GLN A 108 3.13 -22.80 4.26
C GLN A 108 3.57 -21.37 4.61
N ILE A 109 2.68 -20.65 5.29
CA ILE A 109 2.87 -19.28 5.78
C ILE A 109 2.51 -19.20 7.26
N ALA A 110 2.79 -18.07 7.90
CA ALA A 110 2.40 -17.78 9.27
C ALA A 110 1.49 -16.54 9.33
N PRO A 111 0.59 -16.44 10.31
CA PRO A 111 -0.13 -15.19 10.57
C PRO A 111 0.84 -14.07 10.96
N ASP A 112 0.39 -12.83 10.81
CA ASP A 112 1.13 -11.60 11.18
C ASP A 112 2.54 -11.51 10.56
N THR A 113 2.74 -12.15 9.41
CA THR A 113 4.02 -12.15 8.68
C THR A 113 3.80 -11.60 7.27
N TRP A 114 4.64 -10.64 6.87
CA TRP A 114 4.64 -10.10 5.52
C TRP A 114 5.19 -11.13 4.53
N TYR A 115 4.46 -11.33 3.43
CA TYR A 115 4.88 -12.11 2.28
C TYR A 115 4.63 -11.32 0.99
N HIS A 116 5.55 -11.39 0.05
CA HIS A 116 5.30 -10.92 -1.32
C HIS A 116 5.00 -12.09 -2.24
N VAL A 117 3.81 -12.10 -2.86
CA VAL A 117 3.42 -13.11 -3.84
C VAL A 117 3.46 -12.52 -5.24
N ALA A 118 3.95 -13.29 -6.21
CA ALA A 118 3.73 -12.99 -7.63
C ALA A 118 3.34 -14.24 -8.42
N LEU A 119 2.35 -14.12 -9.32
CA LEU A 119 1.93 -15.16 -10.25
C LEU A 119 2.14 -14.66 -11.68
N VAL A 120 2.86 -15.44 -12.48
CA VAL A 120 3.31 -15.05 -13.82
C VAL A 120 2.86 -16.07 -14.85
N PHE A 121 2.14 -15.58 -15.86
CA PHE A 121 1.95 -16.25 -17.14
C PHE A 121 3.03 -15.73 -18.09
N ASP A 122 3.87 -16.63 -18.60
CA ASP A 122 5.01 -16.32 -19.44
C ASP A 122 4.81 -16.89 -20.85
N ASN A 123 4.16 -16.12 -21.72
CA ASN A 123 3.82 -16.56 -23.08
C ASN A 123 3.06 -17.91 -23.10
N ALA A 124 2.10 -18.06 -22.19
CA ALA A 124 1.24 -19.23 -22.10
C ALA A 124 0.47 -19.43 -23.42
N GLN A 125 0.48 -20.67 -23.91
CA GLN A 125 -0.15 -21.07 -25.18
C GLN A 125 -1.41 -21.88 -24.90
N PRO A 126 -2.27 -22.12 -25.91
CA PRO A 126 -3.31 -23.13 -25.78
C PRO A 126 -2.75 -24.53 -25.50
N PRO A 127 -3.46 -25.38 -24.74
CA PRO A 127 -3.08 -26.77 -24.58
C PRO A 127 -3.19 -27.51 -25.91
N VAL A 128 -2.22 -28.38 -26.18
CA VAL A 128 -2.17 -29.19 -27.40
C VAL A 128 -2.46 -30.67 -27.14
N ASN A 129 -2.38 -31.10 -25.89
CA ASN A 129 -2.60 -32.48 -25.47
C ASN A 129 -3.93 -32.64 -24.73
N ASP A 130 -4.55 -33.80 -24.87
CA ASP A 130 -5.75 -34.22 -24.13
C ASP A 130 -5.60 -35.72 -23.75
N PRO A 131 -5.41 -36.07 -22.47
CA PRO A 131 -5.40 -35.17 -21.32
C PRO A 131 -4.14 -34.30 -21.26
N ILE A 132 -4.28 -33.10 -20.70
CA ILE A 132 -3.17 -32.19 -20.43
C ILE A 132 -2.25 -32.80 -19.36
N GLY A 133 -0.95 -32.83 -19.65
CA GLY A 133 0.11 -33.20 -18.71
C GLY A 133 0.62 -32.02 -17.88
N VAL A 134 1.04 -32.31 -16.66
CA VAL A 134 1.53 -31.34 -15.67
C VAL A 134 2.80 -30.57 -16.09
N SER A 135 3.47 -31.02 -17.15
CA SER A 135 4.68 -30.40 -17.70
C SER A 135 4.53 -29.96 -19.16
N ASP A 136 3.30 -29.98 -19.71
CA ASP A 136 3.07 -29.69 -21.13
C ASP A 136 3.36 -28.24 -21.52
N ASN A 137 3.31 -27.32 -20.55
CA ASN A 137 3.66 -25.92 -20.75
C ASN A 137 4.11 -25.24 -19.44
N THR A 138 5.41 -25.19 -19.12
CA THR A 138 5.92 -24.65 -17.84
C THR A 138 5.92 -23.12 -17.76
N ASN A 139 4.88 -22.50 -18.30
CA ASN A 139 4.74 -21.05 -18.44
C ASN A 139 3.87 -20.40 -17.35
N LEU A 140 3.33 -21.18 -16.40
CA LEU A 140 2.81 -20.65 -15.15
C LEU A 140 3.87 -20.77 -14.06
N LYS A 141 4.32 -19.62 -13.56
CA LYS A 141 5.39 -19.49 -12.58
C LYS A 141 4.87 -18.73 -11.38
N TRP A 142 5.34 -19.05 -10.19
CA TRP A 142 4.99 -18.28 -9.01
C TRP A 142 6.18 -18.03 -8.10
N TYR A 143 6.15 -16.88 -7.44
CA TYR A 143 7.23 -16.36 -6.62
C TYR A 143 6.71 -16.03 -5.23
N LEU A 144 7.56 -16.28 -4.23
CA LEU A 144 7.36 -15.85 -2.86
C LEU A 144 8.61 -15.08 -2.43
N ASP A 145 8.41 -13.87 -1.91
CA ASP A 145 9.47 -12.96 -1.48
C ASP A 145 10.51 -12.68 -2.57
N GLY A 146 10.07 -12.63 -3.83
CA GLY A 146 10.91 -12.41 -5.01
C GLY A 146 11.69 -13.65 -5.48
N ILE A 147 11.52 -14.80 -4.82
CA ILE A 147 12.19 -16.05 -5.16
C ILE A 147 11.21 -16.97 -5.90
N LEU A 148 11.61 -17.47 -7.07
CA LEU A 148 10.85 -18.48 -7.82
C LEU A 148 10.64 -19.71 -6.94
N GLN A 149 9.38 -20.07 -6.72
CA GLN A 149 9.03 -21.23 -5.91
C GLN A 149 8.88 -22.47 -6.79
N ASP A 150 8.09 -22.37 -7.87
CA ASP A 150 7.91 -23.46 -8.84
C ASP A 150 7.35 -22.95 -10.17
N GLU A 151 7.43 -23.81 -11.19
CA GLU A 151 6.84 -23.63 -12.51
C GLU A 151 6.23 -24.95 -13.02
N LYS A 152 5.01 -24.87 -13.55
CA LYS A 152 4.22 -26.03 -14.01
C LYS A 152 3.34 -25.66 -15.20
N ALA A 153 2.62 -26.66 -15.72
CA ALA A 153 1.61 -26.51 -16.76
C ALA A 153 0.76 -25.24 -16.54
N GLY A 154 0.78 -24.34 -17.50
CA GLY A 154 0.08 -23.08 -17.53
C GLY A 154 -0.36 -22.77 -18.94
N PHE A 155 -1.61 -22.34 -19.12
CA PHE A 155 -2.16 -22.08 -20.45
C PHE A 155 -2.77 -20.69 -20.49
N GLN A 156 -2.96 -20.18 -21.70
CA GLN A 156 -3.63 -18.89 -21.84
C GLN A 156 -5.02 -18.92 -21.20
N ILE A 157 -5.40 -17.83 -20.55
CA ILE A 157 -6.77 -17.64 -20.06
C ILE A 157 -7.57 -16.98 -21.17
N GLY A 158 -8.67 -17.60 -21.59
CA GLY A 158 -9.46 -17.18 -22.75
C GLY A 158 -10.61 -18.13 -23.04
N GLY A 159 -11.53 -17.74 -23.92
CA GLY A 159 -12.65 -18.55 -24.39
C GLY A 159 -13.61 -17.70 -25.21
N THR A 160 -14.90 -18.05 -25.20
CA THR A 160 -15.92 -17.37 -26.02
C THR A 160 -16.59 -16.19 -25.32
N GLY A 161 -16.30 -15.97 -24.04
CA GLY A 161 -16.80 -14.83 -23.26
C GLY A 161 -15.73 -14.20 -22.36
N ASP A 162 -16.15 -13.16 -21.64
CA ASP A 162 -15.31 -12.39 -20.73
C ASP A 162 -14.79 -13.26 -19.57
N HIS A 163 -13.67 -12.85 -18.97
CA HIS A 163 -13.10 -13.61 -17.87
C HIS A 163 -13.81 -13.35 -16.54
N ASP A 164 -14.63 -12.29 -16.44
CA ASP A 164 -15.22 -11.67 -15.22
C ASP A 164 -14.28 -10.69 -14.49
N GLU A 165 -14.84 -9.83 -13.61
CA GLU A 165 -14.16 -8.74 -12.90
C GLU A 165 -12.88 -9.16 -12.16
N LEU A 166 -11.99 -8.19 -11.95
CA LEU A 166 -10.90 -8.30 -10.99
C LEU A 166 -11.39 -7.85 -9.61
N LEU A 167 -11.15 -8.68 -8.60
CA LEU A 167 -11.54 -8.48 -7.22
C LEU A 167 -10.31 -8.57 -6.33
N ILE A 168 -10.26 -7.72 -5.30
CA ILE A 168 -9.20 -7.75 -4.29
C ILE A 168 -9.85 -7.79 -2.92
N GLY A 169 -9.36 -8.70 -2.09
CA GLY A 169 -9.80 -8.87 -0.71
C GLY A 169 -11.05 -9.71 -0.54
N PHE A 170 -11.65 -10.30 -1.59
CA PHE A 170 -12.83 -11.16 -1.44
C PHE A 170 -13.14 -11.98 -2.70
N LYS A 171 -14.16 -12.84 -2.60
CA LYS A 171 -14.81 -13.54 -3.73
C LYS A 171 -16.28 -13.14 -3.81
N ASP A 172 -16.80 -12.80 -5.00
CA ASP A 172 -18.24 -12.53 -5.22
C ASP A 172 -18.95 -13.59 -6.08
N LYS A 173 -18.20 -14.56 -6.60
CA LYS A 173 -18.65 -15.52 -7.61
C LYS A 173 -18.27 -16.95 -7.29
N ARG A 174 -18.83 -17.86 -8.07
CA ARG A 174 -18.46 -19.26 -8.09
C ARG A 174 -17.01 -19.44 -8.55
N LEU A 175 -16.27 -20.31 -7.87
CA LEU A 175 -14.86 -20.56 -8.15
C LEU A 175 -14.51 -22.04 -8.02
N TRP A 176 -13.52 -22.51 -8.77
CA TRP A 176 -13.00 -23.89 -8.65
C TRP A 176 -11.71 -23.90 -7.85
N PHE A 177 -11.79 -24.38 -6.61
CA PHE A 177 -10.63 -24.53 -5.74
C PHE A 177 -9.93 -25.87 -5.94
N PRO A 178 -8.61 -25.98 -5.69
CA PRO A 178 -7.90 -27.25 -5.72
C PRO A 178 -8.52 -28.28 -4.75
N ASN A 179 -8.65 -29.52 -5.19
CA ASN A 179 -9.18 -30.64 -4.40
C ASN A 179 -8.26 -31.87 -4.42
N CYS A 180 -6.95 -31.64 -4.54
CA CYS A 180 -5.98 -32.72 -4.47
C CYS A 180 -5.99 -33.33 -3.06
N GLY A 181 -6.35 -34.60 -2.94
CA GLY A 181 -6.23 -35.33 -1.66
C GLY A 181 -4.80 -35.35 -1.11
N ILE A 182 -3.79 -35.21 -1.98
CA ILE A 182 -2.38 -35.05 -1.63
C ILE A 182 -1.76 -33.99 -2.56
N TRP A 183 -1.08 -33.00 -1.98
CA TRP A 183 -0.27 -32.04 -2.71
C TRP A 183 1.11 -32.63 -3.00
N THR A 184 1.62 -32.42 -4.21
CA THR A 184 2.91 -32.99 -4.65
C THR A 184 4.02 -31.96 -4.47
N SER A 185 5.10 -32.31 -3.78
CA SER A 185 6.25 -31.41 -3.63
C SER A 185 6.98 -31.20 -4.96
N ALA A 186 7.26 -29.95 -5.32
CA ALA A 186 8.12 -29.59 -6.44
C ALA A 186 8.70 -28.18 -6.28
N GLY A 187 9.92 -28.00 -6.77
CA GLY A 187 10.68 -26.77 -6.54
C GLY A 187 10.86 -26.52 -5.04
N LEU A 188 10.48 -25.32 -4.59
CA LEU A 188 10.45 -24.91 -3.19
C LEU A 188 9.04 -24.94 -2.59
N SER A 189 8.06 -25.50 -3.30
CA SER A 189 6.64 -25.50 -2.92
C SER A 189 5.96 -26.85 -3.12
N GLU A 190 4.63 -26.86 -3.03
CA GLU A 190 3.81 -28.01 -3.42
C GLU A 190 2.82 -27.57 -4.50
N TYR A 191 2.34 -28.52 -5.30
CA TYR A 191 1.35 -28.24 -6.34
C TYR A 191 0.21 -29.26 -6.34
N CYS A 192 -0.91 -28.81 -6.91
CA CYS A 192 -2.11 -29.57 -7.25
C CYS A 192 -2.42 -29.32 -8.72
N PHE A 193 -2.72 -30.38 -9.46
CA PHE A 193 -2.93 -30.30 -10.92
C PHE A 193 -4.16 -31.09 -11.34
N ASN A 194 -4.98 -30.50 -12.20
CA ASN A 194 -6.19 -31.07 -12.77
C ASN A 194 -7.11 -31.76 -11.75
N SER A 195 -7.27 -31.15 -10.58
CA SER A 195 -8.16 -31.65 -9.55
C SER A 195 -8.76 -30.48 -8.80
N THR A 196 -10.05 -30.25 -9.03
CA THR A 196 -10.78 -29.13 -8.44
C THR A 196 -12.11 -29.56 -7.87
N ILE A 197 -12.63 -28.72 -6.97
CA ILE A 197 -13.99 -28.79 -6.47
C ILE A 197 -14.64 -27.42 -6.66
N ASN A 198 -15.91 -27.46 -7.04
CA ASN A 198 -16.69 -26.25 -7.23
C ASN A 198 -17.15 -25.70 -5.88
N ASP A 199 -16.88 -24.42 -5.65
CA ASP A 199 -17.49 -23.63 -4.59
C ASP A 199 -18.56 -22.72 -5.21
N ASN A 200 -19.83 -23.03 -4.91
CA ASN A 200 -21.00 -22.38 -5.52
C ASN A 200 -21.38 -21.05 -4.85
N GLY A 201 -20.63 -20.58 -3.86
CA GLY A 201 -21.05 -19.41 -3.09
C GLY A 201 -20.80 -18.08 -3.81
N GLY A 202 -21.12 -16.99 -3.12
CA GLY A 202 -21.13 -15.62 -3.64
C GLY A 202 -20.14 -14.73 -2.88
N ASN A 203 -20.61 -13.60 -2.35
CA ASN A 203 -19.84 -12.68 -1.50
C ASN A 203 -19.38 -13.35 -0.21
N GLU A 204 -18.12 -13.79 -0.16
CA GLU A 204 -17.53 -14.45 0.99
C GLU A 204 -15.99 -14.48 0.90
N TYR A 205 -15.36 -15.07 1.92
CA TYR A 205 -13.90 -15.21 2.03
C TYR A 205 -13.17 -13.86 1.98
N TYR A 206 -13.72 -12.86 2.67
CA TYR A 206 -13.06 -11.56 2.86
C TYR A 206 -11.69 -11.73 3.52
N PHE A 207 -10.71 -11.03 2.98
CA PHE A 207 -9.35 -10.97 3.52
C PHE A 207 -9.32 -10.10 4.77
N ASP A 208 -8.59 -10.54 5.79
CA ASP A 208 -8.39 -9.78 7.02
C ASP A 208 -6.90 -9.52 7.25
N GLY A 209 -6.51 -8.25 7.18
CA GLY A 209 -5.13 -7.82 7.35
C GLY A 209 -4.69 -6.86 6.26
N TYR A 210 -3.38 -6.79 6.03
CA TYR A 210 -2.80 -5.73 5.21
C TYR A 210 -2.46 -6.19 3.79
N LEU A 211 -2.69 -5.32 2.82
CA LEU A 211 -2.31 -5.45 1.42
C LEU A 211 -1.46 -4.26 1.02
N TYR A 212 -0.35 -4.50 0.33
CA TYR A 212 0.51 -3.43 -0.17
C TYR A 212 0.88 -3.65 -1.63
N GLY A 213 0.73 -2.59 -2.43
CA GLY A 213 1.26 -2.53 -3.80
C GLY A 213 0.75 -3.65 -4.69
N PHE A 214 -0.53 -4.02 -4.59
CA PHE A 214 -1.14 -4.93 -5.55
C PHE A 214 -1.00 -4.34 -6.96
N ARG A 215 -0.50 -5.12 -7.93
CA ARG A 215 -0.22 -4.64 -9.28
C ARG A 215 -0.46 -5.70 -10.34
N ILE A 216 -0.84 -5.24 -11.55
CA ILE A 216 -1.04 -6.10 -12.71
C ILE A 216 -0.37 -5.52 -13.96
N TRP A 217 0.26 -6.38 -14.77
CA TRP A 217 0.77 -6.05 -16.11
C TRP A 217 0.36 -7.07 -17.16
N ASN A 218 0.20 -6.64 -18.41
CA ASN A 218 0.03 -7.49 -19.60
C ASN A 218 1.35 -8.08 -20.14
N TYR A 219 2.33 -8.33 -19.26
CA TYR A 219 3.56 -9.01 -19.62
C TYR A 219 4.11 -9.85 -18.47
N ALA A 220 5.02 -10.76 -18.83
CA ALA A 220 5.70 -11.62 -17.88
C ALA A 220 6.90 -10.91 -17.26
N ARG A 221 6.78 -10.47 -16.00
CA ARG A 221 7.91 -9.88 -15.26
C ARG A 221 8.96 -10.94 -15.00
N SER A 222 10.21 -10.58 -15.22
CA SER A 222 11.36 -11.44 -14.92
C SER A 222 11.57 -11.59 -13.41
N ALA A 223 12.24 -12.66 -12.99
CA ALA A 223 12.62 -12.88 -11.59
C ALA A 223 13.36 -11.67 -10.97
N THR A 224 14.23 -11.01 -11.74
CA THR A 224 14.94 -9.79 -11.31
C THR A 224 13.98 -8.63 -11.10
N GLN A 225 13.07 -8.36 -12.04
CA GLN A 225 12.08 -7.29 -11.89
C GLN A 225 11.17 -7.50 -10.68
N ILE A 226 10.77 -8.74 -10.40
CA ILE A 226 9.97 -9.09 -9.24
C ILE A 226 10.78 -8.87 -7.96
N ASN A 227 12.00 -9.42 -7.88
CA ASN A 227 12.79 -9.34 -6.67
C ASN A 227 13.24 -7.90 -6.32
N ASP A 228 13.66 -7.12 -7.32
CA ASP A 228 14.23 -5.80 -7.10
C ASP A 228 13.15 -4.74 -6.83
N ASN A 229 11.93 -4.94 -7.34
CA ASN A 229 10.85 -3.95 -7.22
C ASN A 229 9.71 -4.34 -6.27
N LYS A 230 9.75 -5.54 -5.65
CA LYS A 230 8.67 -5.99 -4.75
C LYS A 230 8.28 -4.93 -3.72
N SER A 231 9.27 -4.29 -3.08
CA SER A 231 9.07 -3.26 -2.04
C SER A 231 9.01 -1.83 -2.58
N LYS A 232 8.93 -1.64 -3.91
CA LYS A 232 8.73 -0.32 -4.52
C LYS A 232 7.25 -0.21 -4.91
N LEU A 233 6.57 0.85 -4.48
CA LEU A 233 5.31 1.25 -5.11
C LEU A 233 5.60 1.76 -6.53
N ILE A 234 5.05 1.10 -7.54
CA ILE A 234 5.18 1.49 -8.94
C ILE A 234 3.86 2.11 -9.37
N LEU A 235 3.88 3.36 -9.81
CA LEU A 235 2.71 4.07 -10.27
C LEU A 235 2.62 4.08 -11.81
N PRO A 236 1.43 4.30 -12.42
CA PRO A 236 1.28 4.38 -13.87
C PRO A 236 2.11 5.51 -14.52
N THR A 237 2.46 6.54 -13.74
CA THR A 237 3.36 7.62 -14.16
C THR A 237 4.82 7.19 -14.31
N GLU A 238 5.22 6.12 -13.62
CA GLU A 238 6.56 5.53 -13.70
C GLU A 238 6.61 4.38 -14.72
N ASP A 239 5.53 3.60 -14.83
CA ASP A 239 5.40 2.46 -15.74
C ASP A 239 4.02 2.47 -16.42
N ILE A 240 3.99 2.99 -17.66
CA ILE A 240 2.76 3.09 -18.46
C ILE A 240 2.16 1.73 -18.86
N THR A 241 2.88 0.62 -18.66
CA THR A 241 2.41 -0.73 -18.97
C THR A 241 1.62 -1.37 -17.82
N LEU A 242 1.57 -0.68 -16.68
CA LEU A 242 0.79 -1.05 -15.51
C LEU A 242 -0.70 -0.89 -15.76
N LEU A 243 -1.47 -1.93 -15.44
CA LEU A 243 -2.91 -1.99 -15.72
C LEU A 243 -3.78 -1.70 -14.52
N ALA A 244 -3.28 -2.04 -13.32
CA ALA A 244 -3.93 -1.77 -12.06
C ALA A 244 -2.84 -1.64 -10.99
N VAL A 245 -3.02 -0.73 -10.05
CA VAL A 245 -2.20 -0.62 -8.83
C VAL A 245 -3.05 -0.23 -7.64
N LEU A 246 -2.89 -0.93 -6.52
CA LEU A 246 -3.37 -0.51 -5.21
C LEU A 246 -2.29 0.36 -4.55
N ASP A 247 -2.69 1.56 -4.20
CA ASP A 247 -1.89 2.52 -3.46
C ASP A 247 -2.77 3.11 -2.37
N GLY A 248 -2.38 2.97 -1.10
CA GLY A 248 -3.27 3.20 0.04
C GLY A 248 -4.60 2.47 -0.17
N ASP A 249 -5.69 3.19 0.00
CA ASP A 249 -7.08 2.76 -0.14
C ASP A 249 -7.69 3.02 -1.54
N THR A 250 -6.88 3.36 -2.54
CA THR A 250 -7.34 3.59 -3.93
C THR A 250 -6.66 2.64 -4.91
N ILE A 251 -7.43 2.11 -5.86
CA ILE A 251 -6.90 1.42 -7.03
C ILE A 251 -6.97 2.31 -8.25
N THR A 252 -5.81 2.57 -8.86
CA THR A 252 -5.75 3.17 -10.20
C THR A 252 -5.63 2.08 -11.25
N TYR A 253 -6.53 2.03 -12.24
CA TYR A 253 -6.55 1.02 -13.31
C TYR A 253 -6.82 1.59 -14.72
N GLN A 254 -6.51 0.81 -15.76
CA GLN A 254 -6.78 1.16 -17.15
C GLN A 254 -8.16 0.65 -17.62
N ASP A 255 -9.00 1.57 -18.08
CA ASP A 255 -10.30 1.25 -18.69
C ASP A 255 -10.18 0.73 -20.13
N ASP A 256 -11.30 0.54 -20.82
CA ASP A 256 -11.37 0.11 -22.23
C ASP A 256 -10.64 1.04 -23.21
N ASN A 257 -10.50 2.32 -22.85
CA ASN A 257 -9.87 3.35 -23.67
C ASN A 257 -8.41 3.56 -23.29
N SER A 258 -7.86 2.73 -22.39
CA SER A 258 -6.52 2.89 -21.81
C SER A 258 -6.35 4.21 -21.06
N LEU A 259 -7.45 4.74 -20.50
CA LEU A 259 -7.44 5.87 -19.59
C LEU A 259 -7.37 5.35 -18.16
N LEU A 260 -6.65 6.09 -17.32
CA LEU A 260 -6.58 5.79 -15.89
C LEU A 260 -7.88 6.19 -15.20
N GLN A 261 -8.41 5.28 -14.40
CA GLN A 261 -9.56 5.47 -13.52
C GLN A 261 -9.11 5.12 -12.09
N ASP A 262 -9.72 5.77 -11.11
CA ASP A 262 -9.53 5.47 -9.70
C ASP A 262 -10.81 4.82 -9.16
N GLU A 263 -10.67 3.76 -8.37
CA GLU A 263 -11.74 3.13 -7.59
C GLU A 263 -11.28 2.97 -6.15
N ASP A 264 -12.07 3.49 -5.23
CA ASP A 264 -11.82 3.37 -3.79
C ASP A 264 -12.43 2.07 -3.26
N ASN A 265 -12.21 1.78 -1.97
CA ASN A 265 -12.83 0.62 -1.31
C ASN A 265 -14.36 0.67 -1.44
N ALA A 266 -14.95 -0.43 -1.92
CA ALA A 266 -16.38 -0.52 -2.22
C ALA A 266 -17.26 -0.56 -0.96
N ASN A 267 -16.68 -0.91 0.19
CA ASN A 267 -17.37 -0.83 1.48
C ASN A 267 -16.41 -0.32 2.55
N PRO A 268 -16.08 0.99 2.56
CA PRO A 268 -15.03 1.52 3.39
C PRO A 268 -15.34 1.37 4.88
N THR A 269 -14.31 0.99 5.65
CA THR A 269 -14.33 1.00 7.11
C THR A 269 -14.95 2.30 7.65
N THR A 270 -15.79 2.16 8.66
CA THR A 270 -16.62 3.22 9.22
C THR A 270 -15.75 4.32 9.83
N THR A 271 -15.91 5.54 9.30
CA THR A 271 -15.24 6.75 9.79
C THR A 271 -15.56 7.03 11.25
N LYS A 272 -14.50 7.25 12.06
CA LYS A 272 -14.61 7.65 13.46
C LYS A 272 -14.74 9.17 13.53
N GLU A 273 -15.81 9.63 14.18
CA GLU A 273 -16.14 11.05 14.24
C GLU A 273 -15.72 11.62 15.60
N TRP A 274 -14.90 12.68 15.57
CA TRP A 274 -14.60 13.49 16.73
C TRP A 274 -15.75 14.48 17.01
N GLU A 275 -16.28 14.43 18.23
CA GLU A 275 -17.32 15.33 18.75
C GLU A 275 -16.76 16.37 19.74
N GLY A 276 -15.66 16.05 20.42
CA GLY A 276 -14.97 17.00 21.30
C GLY A 276 -15.84 17.55 22.44
N ASN A 277 -16.62 16.67 23.07
CA ASN A 277 -17.60 17.03 24.10
C ASN A 277 -16.98 17.23 25.50
N ASP A 278 -15.80 16.67 25.78
CA ASP A 278 -15.25 16.60 27.14
C ASP A 278 -13.87 17.29 27.27
N SER A 279 -12.95 17.04 26.33
CA SER A 279 -11.58 17.55 26.39
C SER A 279 -10.88 17.51 25.02
N VAL A 280 -9.61 17.93 24.96
CA VAL A 280 -8.77 17.86 23.74
C VAL A 280 -8.06 16.52 23.55
N ASP A 281 -8.15 15.61 24.53
CA ASP A 281 -7.40 14.34 24.54
C ASP A 281 -7.94 13.35 23.50
N TRP A 282 -7.11 13.02 22.52
CA TRP A 282 -7.40 12.07 21.44
C TRP A 282 -7.89 10.71 21.97
N THR A 283 -7.37 10.24 23.10
CA THR A 283 -7.64 8.89 23.62
C THR A 283 -8.90 8.81 24.48
N ASN A 284 -9.50 9.95 24.81
CA ASN A 284 -10.68 9.99 25.66
C ASN A 284 -11.94 9.62 24.85
N THR A 285 -12.52 8.47 25.17
CA THR A 285 -13.72 7.94 24.51
C THR A 285 -14.89 8.92 24.51
N LEU A 286 -15.01 9.81 25.52
CA LEU A 286 -16.12 10.78 25.57
C LEU A 286 -16.05 11.86 24.48
N ASN A 287 -14.90 12.01 23.81
CA ASN A 287 -14.73 12.92 22.69
C ASN A 287 -15.12 12.31 21.35
N TRP A 288 -15.34 10.99 21.28
CA TRP A 288 -15.67 10.28 20.05
C TRP A 288 -17.13 9.88 20.01
N LYS A 289 -17.73 9.99 18.83
CA LYS A 289 -19.09 9.51 18.61
C LYS A 289 -19.21 8.04 18.98
N ASN A 290 -20.22 7.72 19.80
CA ASN A 290 -20.46 6.39 20.37
C ASN A 290 -19.30 5.81 21.21
N GLY A 291 -18.32 6.63 21.62
CA GLY A 291 -17.17 6.15 22.39
C GLY A 291 -16.11 5.41 21.58
N LEU A 292 -16.12 5.53 20.25
CA LEU A 292 -15.24 4.77 19.35
C LEU A 292 -13.98 5.58 18.98
N VAL A 293 -12.92 5.39 19.76
CA VAL A 293 -11.58 5.88 19.42
C VAL A 293 -11.04 5.06 18.22
N PRO A 294 -10.39 5.70 17.23
CA PRO A 294 -9.76 4.99 16.12
C PRO A 294 -8.75 3.94 16.58
N ASP A 295 -8.76 2.77 15.93
CA ASP A 295 -7.76 1.71 16.10
C ASP A 295 -6.61 1.90 15.09
N ASP A 296 -5.47 2.38 15.59
CA ASP A 296 -4.24 2.59 14.81
C ASP A 296 -3.79 1.33 14.05
N SER A 297 -4.09 0.12 14.57
CA SER A 297 -3.73 -1.14 13.91
C SER A 297 -4.63 -1.49 12.73
N LYS A 298 -5.70 -0.74 12.51
CA LYS A 298 -6.65 -0.94 11.40
C LYS A 298 -6.71 0.25 10.46
N GLN A 299 -5.90 1.28 10.70
CA GLN A 299 -5.86 2.50 9.89
C GLN A 299 -7.29 3.04 9.66
N GLU A 300 -8.08 3.17 10.73
CA GLU A 300 -9.47 3.60 10.61
C GLU A 300 -9.54 5.09 10.21
N PRO A 301 -10.47 5.46 9.31
CA PRO A 301 -10.58 6.85 8.85
C PRO A 301 -11.18 7.74 9.95
N VAL A 302 -10.75 9.01 9.99
CA VAL A 302 -11.15 9.98 10.99
C VAL A 302 -11.78 11.23 10.39
N LEU A 303 -12.85 11.70 11.02
CA LEU A 303 -13.49 12.98 10.72
C LEU A 303 -13.46 13.92 11.93
N ILE A 304 -12.78 15.07 11.79
CA ILE A 304 -12.80 16.16 12.77
C ILE A 304 -13.86 17.18 12.35
N LYS A 305 -15.02 17.12 13.02
CA LYS A 305 -16.18 17.94 12.67
C LYS A 305 -16.06 19.38 13.14
N ASN A 306 -16.68 20.27 12.38
CA ASN A 306 -16.91 21.63 12.84
C ASN A 306 -17.87 21.66 14.05
N GLY A 307 -17.81 22.75 14.83
CA GLY A 307 -18.73 22.94 15.96
C GLY A 307 -18.39 22.18 17.25
N SER A 308 -17.29 21.41 17.27
CA SER A 308 -16.76 20.79 18.49
C SER A 308 -16.36 21.86 19.52
N THR A 309 -16.58 21.59 20.81
CA THR A 309 -16.17 22.51 21.89
C THR A 309 -14.66 22.42 22.13
N PHE A 310 -14.14 21.21 22.11
CA PHE A 310 -12.72 20.91 22.25
C PHE A 310 -12.21 20.22 20.98
N TYR A 311 -11.24 20.82 20.32
CA TYR A 311 -10.59 20.22 19.15
C TYR A 311 -9.45 19.30 19.59
N PRO A 312 -9.13 18.25 18.82
CA PRO A 312 -8.14 17.25 19.25
C PRO A 312 -6.71 17.81 19.28
N GLU A 313 -5.96 17.38 20.29
CA GLU A 313 -4.52 17.55 20.41
C GLU A 313 -3.83 16.17 20.41
N ILE A 314 -3.04 15.88 19.38
CA ILE A 314 -2.25 14.65 19.30
C ILE A 314 -1.06 14.77 20.28
N SER A 315 -1.12 14.00 21.36
CA SER A 315 -0.15 13.99 22.47
C SER A 315 0.74 12.74 22.52
N GLY A 316 0.78 11.98 21.40
CA GLY A 316 1.51 10.73 21.23
C GLY A 316 1.86 10.45 19.76
N THR A 317 2.20 9.21 19.44
CA THR A 317 2.14 8.71 18.06
C THR A 317 0.74 8.20 17.79
N VAL A 318 0.10 8.70 16.74
CA VAL A 318 -1.23 8.28 16.28
C VAL A 318 -1.13 7.91 14.80
N ILE A 319 -1.76 6.79 14.42
CA ILE A 319 -1.88 6.35 13.04
C ILE A 319 -3.37 6.28 12.67
N VAL A 320 -3.74 6.87 11.53
CA VAL A 320 -5.09 6.82 10.97
C VAL A 320 -5.03 6.41 9.49
N GLY A 321 -6.16 5.97 8.94
CA GLY A 321 -6.30 5.73 7.50
C GLY A 321 -6.37 7.06 6.76
N ASP A 322 -7.60 7.55 6.60
CA ASP A 322 -7.86 8.91 6.14
C ASP A 322 -8.02 9.88 7.30
N ILE A 323 -7.79 11.15 7.02
CA ILE A 323 -8.24 12.22 7.91
C ILE A 323 -8.90 13.36 7.14
N GLU A 324 -10.14 13.67 7.54
CA GLU A 324 -10.87 14.86 7.12
C GLU A 324 -10.95 15.86 8.28
N VAL A 325 -10.50 17.10 8.05
CA VAL A 325 -10.68 18.23 8.96
C VAL A 325 -11.59 19.25 8.29
N GLN A 326 -12.82 19.40 8.80
CA GLN A 326 -13.83 20.25 8.16
C GLN A 326 -13.53 21.75 8.30
N ALA A 327 -14.12 22.55 7.41
CA ALA A 327 -14.08 24.01 7.52
C ALA A 327 -14.56 24.50 8.90
N GLY A 328 -13.70 25.26 9.58
CA GLY A 328 -13.91 25.77 10.93
C GLY A 328 -13.51 24.80 12.05
N ALA A 329 -13.07 23.59 11.72
CA ALA A 329 -12.45 22.66 12.66
C ALA A 329 -10.95 22.90 12.81
N ASN A 330 -10.37 22.40 13.90
CA ASN A 330 -8.93 22.49 14.17
C ASN A 330 -8.41 21.11 14.56
N LEU A 331 -7.16 20.81 14.20
CA LEU A 331 -6.39 19.67 14.70
C LEU A 331 -4.98 20.15 15.04
N THR A 332 -4.49 19.80 16.22
CA THR A 332 -3.12 20.16 16.64
C THR A 332 -2.29 18.91 16.87
N ILE A 333 -1.09 18.85 16.30
CA ILE A 333 -0.06 17.87 16.65
C ILE A 333 0.91 18.55 17.60
N LYS A 334 1.00 18.04 18.82
CA LYS A 334 1.81 18.66 19.88
C LYS A 334 3.30 18.48 19.65
N SER A 335 4.11 19.30 20.30
CA SER A 335 5.57 19.21 20.26
C SER A 335 6.06 17.78 20.49
N ASP A 336 7.00 17.36 19.65
CA ASP A 336 7.65 16.05 19.69
C ASP A 336 6.68 14.86 19.48
N GLN A 337 5.46 15.10 18.98
CA GLN A 337 4.46 14.08 18.67
C GLN A 337 4.34 13.81 17.18
N THR A 338 3.62 12.75 16.82
CA THR A 338 3.51 12.29 15.44
C THR A 338 2.08 11.91 15.10
N LEU A 339 1.58 12.44 13.99
CA LEU A 339 0.41 11.89 13.29
C LEU A 339 0.90 11.27 11.98
N GLU A 340 0.57 10.01 11.77
CA GLU A 340 0.72 9.32 10.49
C GLU A 340 -0.66 9.11 9.87
N VAL A 341 -0.81 9.53 8.62
CA VAL A 341 -1.99 9.31 7.80
C VAL A 341 -1.61 8.35 6.69
N ALA A 342 -2.11 7.13 6.77
CA ALA A 342 -1.73 6.05 5.87
C ALA A 342 -2.27 6.23 4.44
N TYR A 343 -3.43 6.88 4.32
CA TYR A 343 -4.18 7.06 3.09
C TYR A 343 -4.23 8.56 2.72
N ASP A 344 -5.41 9.18 2.73
CA ASP A 344 -5.61 10.53 2.23
C ASP A 344 -5.86 11.58 3.33
N VAL A 345 -5.40 12.80 3.05
CA VAL A 345 -5.65 13.99 3.89
C VAL A 345 -6.55 14.96 3.12
N LEU A 346 -7.71 15.26 3.70
CA LEU A 346 -8.59 16.35 3.27
C LEU A 346 -8.67 17.41 4.39
N ASN A 347 -8.01 18.54 4.21
CA ASN A 347 -8.03 19.63 5.18
C ASN A 347 -8.73 20.87 4.62
N ASP A 348 -9.95 21.12 5.10
CA ASP A 348 -10.70 22.37 4.89
C ASP A 348 -10.68 23.29 6.12
N GLY A 349 -10.15 22.81 7.25
CA GLY A 349 -10.03 23.54 8.51
C GLY A 349 -8.63 24.08 8.77
N ASN A 350 -8.15 23.95 10.02
CA ASN A 350 -6.80 24.35 10.41
C ASN A 350 -6.03 23.16 10.99
N PHE A 351 -4.86 22.91 10.42
CA PHE A 351 -3.85 22.00 10.98
C PHE A 351 -2.77 22.83 11.66
N THR A 352 -2.50 22.58 12.93
CA THR A 352 -1.35 23.14 13.66
C THR A 352 -0.34 22.03 13.92
N ILE A 353 0.87 22.21 13.43
CA ILE A 353 2.00 21.28 13.63
C ILE A 353 2.99 22.05 14.49
N GLU A 354 3.00 21.79 15.80
CA GLU A 354 3.88 22.49 16.74
C GLU A 354 5.35 22.20 16.44
N ASN A 355 6.24 22.96 17.09
CA ASN A 355 7.68 22.76 16.98
C ASN A 355 8.07 21.29 17.28
N ASN A 356 8.97 20.71 16.48
CA ASN A 356 9.37 19.30 16.54
C ASN A 356 8.27 18.25 16.28
N ALA A 357 7.02 18.65 16.04
CA ALA A 357 5.96 17.71 15.66
C ALA A 357 6.16 17.22 14.22
N SER A 358 5.71 15.99 13.96
CA SER A 358 5.76 15.34 12.65
C SER A 358 4.36 15.00 12.14
N LEU A 359 4.11 15.32 10.87
CA LEU A 359 2.97 14.83 10.10
C LEU A 359 3.55 13.97 8.98
N PHE A 360 3.29 12.66 9.02
CA PHE A 360 3.62 11.73 7.94
C PHE A 360 2.39 11.51 7.09
N ILE A 361 2.54 11.70 5.79
CA ILE A 361 1.47 11.53 4.79
C ILE A 361 1.98 10.63 3.66
N ARG A 362 1.04 10.01 2.97
CA ARG A 362 1.28 9.27 1.75
C ARG A 362 1.89 10.16 0.66
N GLU A 363 3.06 9.80 0.15
CA GLU A 363 3.81 10.62 -0.82
C GLU A 363 3.20 10.60 -2.24
N SER A 364 2.45 9.56 -2.58
CA SER A 364 1.97 9.29 -3.94
C SER A 364 0.66 10.01 -4.29
N LYS A 365 -0.04 10.60 -3.31
CA LYS A 365 -1.23 11.42 -3.50
C LYS A 365 -1.02 12.82 -2.91
N ASN A 366 -1.56 13.82 -3.58
CA ASN A 366 -1.53 15.19 -3.07
C ASN A 366 -2.51 15.31 -1.90
N VAL A 367 -2.10 16.03 -0.87
CA VAL A 367 -3.02 16.55 0.15
C VAL A 367 -4.07 17.43 -0.53
N THR A 368 -5.34 17.27 -0.14
CA THR A 368 -6.47 18.03 -0.70
C THR A 368 -7.12 18.95 0.33
N GLY A 369 -8.03 19.80 -0.14
CA GLY A 369 -8.78 20.77 0.68
C GLY A 369 -8.31 22.22 0.50
N ILE A 370 -9.06 23.14 1.10
CA ILE A 370 -8.82 24.60 1.04
C ILE A 370 -8.43 25.21 2.39
N GLY A 371 -8.18 24.37 3.39
CA GLY A 371 -7.81 24.74 4.74
C GLY A 371 -6.37 25.25 4.85
N SER A 372 -5.95 25.53 6.08
CA SER A 372 -4.61 26.04 6.38
C SER A 372 -3.76 25.03 7.13
N TYR A 373 -2.45 25.11 6.89
CA TYR A 373 -1.42 24.43 7.66
C TYR A 373 -0.54 25.48 8.32
N SER A 374 -0.51 25.48 9.65
CA SER A 374 0.41 26.28 10.46
C SER A 374 1.52 25.36 10.97
N ILE A 375 2.72 25.54 10.44
CA ILE A 375 3.90 24.74 10.81
C ILE A 375 4.82 25.62 11.65
N GLU A 376 4.95 25.29 12.93
CA GLU A 376 5.81 26.01 13.85
C GLU A 376 7.20 25.37 13.88
N ARG A 377 8.25 26.18 13.72
CA ARG A 377 9.63 25.74 13.82
C ARG A 377 10.44 26.83 14.52
N ILE A 378 11.11 26.46 15.62
CA ILE A 378 11.86 27.39 16.46
C ILE A 378 13.34 27.24 16.13
N THR A 379 13.96 28.34 15.70
CA THR A 379 15.43 28.44 15.65
C THR A 379 15.95 28.73 17.05
N PRO A 380 16.88 27.93 17.60
CA PRO A 380 17.52 28.25 18.86
C PRO A 380 18.37 29.52 18.75
N ASP A 381 18.41 30.29 19.83
CA ASP A 381 19.45 31.32 19.99
C ASP A 381 20.79 30.64 20.27
N TYR A 382 21.77 30.89 19.40
CA TYR A 382 23.11 30.38 19.59
C TYR A 382 23.95 31.40 20.37
N PRO A 383 24.53 31.04 21.53
CA PRO A 383 25.33 31.96 22.34
C PRO A 383 26.73 32.23 21.77
N GLN A 384 27.07 31.64 20.62
CA GLN A 384 28.37 31.76 19.97
C GLN A 384 28.19 32.41 18.60
N ASP A 385 29.10 33.33 18.27
CA ASP A 385 29.17 33.91 16.94
C ASP A 385 29.34 32.80 15.88
N TYR A 386 28.69 33.01 14.73
CA TYR A 386 28.80 32.15 13.54
C TYR A 386 28.21 30.74 13.66
N PHE A 387 27.27 30.53 14.59
CA PHE A 387 26.37 29.39 14.53
C PHE A 387 25.11 29.74 13.73
N TYR A 388 24.69 28.79 12.90
CA TYR A 388 23.57 28.96 11.97
C TYR A 388 22.63 27.76 12.07
N SER A 389 21.34 28.04 12.03
CA SER A 389 20.34 27.04 11.69
C SER A 389 20.27 26.90 10.18
N ILE A 390 20.23 25.67 9.70
CA ILE A 390 20.00 25.39 8.28
C ILE A 390 18.51 25.22 8.09
N TRP A 391 17.94 26.04 7.21
CA TRP A 391 16.54 26.00 6.82
C TRP A 391 16.44 25.69 5.33
N SER A 392 15.36 25.04 4.95
CA SER A 392 14.90 24.96 3.56
C SER A 392 13.42 25.29 3.54
N THR A 393 12.95 25.95 2.49
CA THR A 393 11.51 26.21 2.39
C THR A 393 10.77 25.01 1.84
N PRO A 394 9.71 24.55 2.52
CA PRO A 394 8.80 23.53 2.00
C PRO A 394 7.60 24.12 1.25
N VAL A 395 7.41 25.44 1.23
CA VAL A 395 6.22 26.10 0.67
C VAL A 395 6.55 26.95 -0.56
N THR A 396 5.52 27.31 -1.32
CA THR A 396 5.69 28.13 -2.54
C THR A 396 6.32 29.48 -2.21
N GLU A 397 7.08 30.05 -3.14
CA GLU A 397 7.85 31.28 -2.89
C GLU A 397 6.97 32.43 -2.38
N VAL A 398 5.73 32.54 -2.85
CA VAL A 398 4.80 33.63 -2.50
C VAL A 398 4.43 33.67 -1.02
N ASP A 399 4.51 32.52 -0.33
CA ASP A 399 4.16 32.37 1.09
C ASP A 399 5.39 32.24 2.00
N SER A 400 6.59 32.49 1.45
CA SER A 400 7.86 32.15 2.11
C SER A 400 8.80 33.34 2.33
N GLU A 401 8.26 34.55 2.41
CA GLU A 401 9.07 35.75 2.72
C GLU A 401 9.77 35.57 4.08
N LEU A 402 11.10 35.73 4.11
CA LEU A 402 11.89 35.52 5.32
C LEU A 402 11.40 36.37 6.51
N GLY A 403 10.99 37.60 6.26
CA GLY A 403 10.48 38.52 7.28
C GLY A 403 9.10 38.17 7.83
N THR A 404 8.33 37.28 7.18
CA THR A 404 7.05 36.79 7.70
C THR A 404 7.21 35.47 8.45
N ILE A 405 8.20 34.65 8.08
CA ILE A 405 8.55 33.39 8.76
C ILE A 405 9.27 33.67 10.08
N PHE A 406 10.25 34.59 10.08
CA PHE A 406 11.06 34.90 11.26
C PHE A 406 10.60 36.21 11.89
N THR A 407 10.07 36.12 13.11
CA THR A 407 9.57 37.28 13.87
C THR A 407 10.70 38.16 14.42
N ASP A 408 11.87 37.57 14.68
CA ASP A 408 13.04 38.27 15.21
C ASP A 408 13.95 38.81 14.10
N ASP A 409 14.90 39.68 14.46
CA ASP A 409 15.96 40.11 13.54
C ASP A 409 16.92 38.98 13.23
N ILE A 410 17.09 38.69 11.93
CA ILE A 410 17.88 37.59 11.42
C ILE A 410 18.86 38.05 10.34
N ASP A 411 20.02 37.39 10.31
CA ASP A 411 20.91 37.39 9.16
C ASP A 411 20.69 36.09 8.39
N ALA A 412 20.36 36.22 7.11
CA ALA A 412 20.11 35.09 6.22
C ALA A 412 21.13 35.05 5.08
N PHE A 413 21.55 33.85 4.71
CA PHE A 413 22.48 33.60 3.62
C PHE A 413 22.05 32.44 2.75
N LYS A 414 22.22 32.54 1.44
CA LYS A 414 21.99 31.45 0.48
C LYS A 414 23.23 31.15 -0.34
N TYR A 415 23.31 29.92 -0.85
CA TYR A 415 24.39 29.55 -1.77
C TYR A 415 24.16 30.17 -3.16
N ASP A 416 25.20 30.80 -3.72
CA ASP A 416 25.30 31.33 -5.07
C ASP A 416 26.66 30.95 -5.68
N ALA A 417 26.63 29.96 -6.58
CA ALA A 417 27.82 29.46 -7.25
C ALA A 417 28.55 30.51 -8.11
N SER A 418 27.86 31.58 -8.52
CA SER A 418 28.44 32.64 -9.35
C SER A 418 29.42 33.54 -8.58
N GLN A 419 29.37 33.52 -7.24
CA GLN A 419 30.14 34.40 -6.36
C GLN A 419 31.43 33.76 -5.79
N ASN A 420 31.93 32.70 -6.43
CA ASN A 420 33.15 32.01 -6.02
C ASN A 420 34.36 32.99 -5.92
N PRO A 421 35.13 33.01 -4.79
CA PRO A 421 35.18 32.00 -3.73
C PRO A 421 34.23 32.20 -2.53
N SER A 422 33.49 33.30 -2.45
CA SER A 422 32.49 33.53 -1.38
C SER A 422 31.11 33.12 -1.86
N ALA A 423 30.90 31.81 -1.99
CA ALA A 423 29.67 31.27 -2.56
C ALA A 423 28.42 31.38 -1.67
N TYR A 424 28.51 32.04 -0.50
CA TYR A 424 27.34 32.37 0.33
C TYR A 424 27.12 33.88 0.35
N VAL A 425 25.93 34.29 -0.07
CA VAL A 425 25.52 35.70 -0.16
C VAL A 425 24.42 35.99 0.84
N SER A 426 24.48 37.18 1.45
CA SER A 426 23.41 37.65 2.34
C SER A 426 22.15 37.95 1.53
N VAL A 427 21.00 37.61 2.10
CA VAL A 427 19.67 37.88 1.53
C VAL A 427 18.86 38.76 2.48
N PRO A 428 18.10 39.75 1.97
CA PRO A 428 17.27 40.61 2.80
C PRO A 428 16.03 39.86 3.31
N LYS A 429 15.45 40.32 4.42
CA LYS A 429 14.19 39.78 4.98
C LYS A 429 13.01 39.82 4.01
N THR A 430 13.02 40.74 3.05
CA THR A 430 11.97 40.85 2.02
C THR A 430 12.10 39.81 0.90
N GLU A 431 13.13 38.96 0.95
CA GLU A 431 13.31 37.90 -0.03
C GLU A 431 12.45 36.69 0.34
N ALA A 432 11.75 36.15 -0.66
CA ALA A 432 11.10 34.86 -0.59
C ALA A 432 12.13 33.73 -0.61
N MET A 433 11.92 32.70 0.21
CA MET A 433 12.73 31.50 0.13
C MET A 433 12.39 30.70 -1.14
N GLU A 434 13.40 30.26 -1.88
CA GLU A 434 13.23 29.46 -3.09
C GLU A 434 13.02 27.98 -2.75
N VAL A 435 12.04 27.34 -3.39
CA VAL A 435 11.70 25.93 -3.16
C VAL A 435 12.92 25.03 -3.36
N GLY A 436 13.20 24.17 -2.38
CA GLY A 436 14.33 23.24 -2.42
C GLY A 436 15.71 23.88 -2.21
N ARG A 437 15.80 25.19 -1.95
CA ARG A 437 17.05 25.87 -1.62
C ARG A 437 17.28 25.89 -0.10
N GLY A 438 18.53 25.61 0.28
CA GLY A 438 19.00 25.75 1.66
C GLY A 438 19.45 27.17 2.00
N TYR A 439 19.12 27.61 3.20
CA TYR A 439 19.43 28.91 3.78
C TYR A 439 20.13 28.72 5.13
N PHE A 440 21.15 29.52 5.38
CA PHE A 440 21.77 29.65 6.70
C PHE A 440 21.16 30.85 7.39
N ILE A 441 20.51 30.62 8.54
CA ILE A 441 19.81 31.64 9.31
C ILE A 441 20.43 31.72 10.70
N ARG A 442 20.63 32.94 11.20
CA ARG A 442 21.00 33.20 12.59
C ARG A 442 20.29 34.46 13.10
N SER A 443 20.17 34.58 14.42
CA SER A 443 19.75 35.85 15.03
C SER A 443 20.77 36.95 14.74
N SER A 444 20.30 38.15 14.41
CA SER A 444 21.15 39.35 14.25
C SER A 444 21.55 39.95 15.60
N THR A 445 20.91 39.54 16.70
CA THR A 445 21.28 39.94 18.07
C THR A 445 22.16 38.86 18.71
N GLY A 446 23.41 38.78 18.26
CA GLY A 446 24.50 38.06 18.90
C GLY A 446 25.48 39.03 19.55
#